data_AF-A0A0F0CSA5-F1
#
_entry.id   AF-A0A0F0CSA5-F1
#
_cell.length_a   1.000
_cell.length_b   1.000
_cell.length_c   1.000
_cell.angle_alpha   90.00
_cell.angle_beta   90.00
_cell.angle_gamma   90.00
#
_symmetry.space_group_name_H-M   'P 1'
#
loop_
_entity.id
_entity.type
_entity.pdbx_description
1 polymer ?
#
loop_
_entity_poly.entity_id
_entity_poly.type
_entity_poly.pdbx_seq_one_letter_code
_entity_poly.pdbx_strand_id
1 'polypeptide(L)'
;MKRDNGKVCKKIVSLVVSVAFLLTHEFGLSQAREIPTGNSLNTSAVDLKDNLRNIDIPYNIYSKQESFDSGKDKTIFHIQDAHASLSNQYSIVEILDGLFKNYNVDLVLLEGAEGYLDTSILQSLPDEKTKKAVADNLIRKGLLSAGEFFTVMNDSKNIALYGVENDEMYRKNLEDFRKVHETQGVLAGMVDNFLTYLKQLESAVYSKELKDFVSIARSHREKELSFAIYWEKISGMVNNFSININEYAEL
;
A
#
# COMPACT_ATOMS: atom_id res chain seq x y z
N MET A 1 29.94 -32.66 46.12
CA MET A 1 28.88 -31.93 45.39
C MET A 1 29.52 -31.13 44.26
N LYS A 2 29.75 -31.73 43.08
CA LYS A 2 30.38 -31.05 41.93
C LYS A 2 29.30 -30.18 41.26
N ARG A 3 29.44 -28.86 41.40
CA ARG A 3 28.55 -27.87 40.77
C ARG A 3 28.71 -27.99 39.24
N ASP A 4 27.58 -28.14 38.56
CA ASP A 4 27.46 -28.35 37.12
C ASP A 4 27.76 -27.05 36.35
N ASN A 5 29.03 -26.62 36.40
CA ASN A 5 29.51 -25.34 35.86
C ASN A 5 29.28 -25.20 34.35
N GLY A 6 29.15 -26.31 33.63
CA GLY A 6 28.88 -26.31 32.18
C GLY A 6 27.48 -25.80 31.83
N LYS A 7 26.46 -26.10 32.65
CA LYS A 7 25.10 -25.58 32.42
C LYS A 7 24.99 -24.10 32.77
N VAL A 8 25.73 -23.65 33.77
CA VAL A 8 25.80 -22.23 34.16
C VAL A 8 26.46 -21.41 33.06
N CYS A 9 27.60 -21.87 32.51
CA CYS A 9 28.24 -21.20 31.36
C CYS A 9 27.33 -21.10 30.14
N LYS A 10 26.61 -22.17 29.78
CA LYS A 10 25.69 -22.15 28.63
C LYS A 10 24.53 -21.17 28.83
N LYS A 11 24.00 -21.04 30.05
CA LYS A 11 22.96 -20.06 30.36
C LYS A 11 23.47 -18.62 30.29
N ILE A 12 24.69 -18.37 30.76
CA ILE A 12 25.30 -17.03 30.70
C ILE A 12 25.55 -16.64 29.24
N VAL A 13 26.12 -17.54 28.42
CA VAL A 13 26.36 -17.28 26.99
C VAL A 13 25.03 -17.04 26.25
N SER A 14 24.02 -17.87 26.50
CA SER A 14 22.67 -17.67 25.92
C SER A 14 22.08 -16.31 26.32
N LEU A 15 22.18 -15.91 27.58
CA LEU A 15 21.67 -14.62 28.05
C LEU A 15 22.41 -13.46 27.39
N VAL A 16 23.74 -13.53 27.29
CA VAL A 16 24.55 -12.50 26.63
C VAL A 16 24.20 -12.39 25.15
N VAL A 17 24.02 -13.50 24.44
CA VAL A 17 23.63 -13.49 23.02
C VAL A 17 22.21 -12.92 22.84
N SER A 18 21.26 -13.31 23.69
CA SER A 18 19.89 -12.77 23.63
C SER A 18 19.83 -11.28 23.95
N VAL A 19 20.59 -10.82 24.94
CA VAL A 19 20.68 -9.39 25.29
C VAL A 19 21.39 -8.61 24.18
N ALA A 20 22.46 -9.15 23.59
CA ALA A 20 23.13 -8.53 22.45
C ALA A 20 22.17 -8.38 21.25
N PHE A 21 21.39 -9.42 20.93
CA PHE A 21 20.37 -9.37 19.87
C PHE A 21 19.29 -8.33 20.13
N LEU A 22 18.77 -8.25 21.37
CA LEU A 22 17.75 -7.28 21.75
C LEU A 22 18.29 -5.84 21.70
N LEU A 23 19.51 -5.62 22.18
CA LEU A 23 20.15 -4.30 22.12
C LEU A 23 20.47 -3.88 20.69
N THR A 24 20.86 -4.80 19.81
CA THR A 24 21.05 -4.48 18.38
C THR A 24 19.74 -4.23 17.65
N HIS A 25 18.61 -4.75 18.14
CA HIS A 25 17.29 -4.56 17.51
C HIS A 25 16.67 -3.20 17.87
N GLU A 26 16.94 -2.66 19.06
CA GLU A 26 16.42 -1.35 19.49
C GLU A 26 17.39 -0.17 19.27
N PHE A 27 18.71 -0.41 19.18
CA PHE A 27 19.73 0.64 19.00
C PHE A 27 20.36 0.71 17.61
N GLY A 28 19.73 0.12 16.59
CA GLY A 28 19.96 0.45 15.19
C GLY A 28 19.44 1.85 14.86
N LEU A 29 19.89 2.87 15.61
CA LEU A 29 19.75 4.27 15.22
C LEU A 29 20.41 4.38 13.85
N SER A 30 19.57 4.66 12.85
CA SER A 30 19.98 5.15 11.55
C SER A 30 20.72 6.46 11.81
N GLN A 31 22.01 6.36 12.11
CA GLN A 31 22.92 7.48 11.99
C GLN A 31 22.74 7.93 10.55
N ALA A 32 22.28 9.16 10.35
CA ALA A 32 22.21 9.80 9.05
C ALA A 32 23.63 9.75 8.44
N ARG A 33 23.90 8.66 7.73
CA ARG A 33 24.99 8.62 6.77
C ARG A 33 24.59 9.64 5.73
N GLU A 34 25.50 10.58 5.48
CA GLU A 34 25.41 11.41 4.29
C GLU A 34 25.04 10.50 3.13
N ILE A 35 24.03 10.92 2.35
CA ILE A 35 23.69 10.29 1.07
C ILE A 35 25.03 10.04 0.40
N PRO A 36 25.46 8.78 0.17
CA PRO A 36 26.64 8.56 -0.63
C PRO A 36 26.30 9.23 -1.94
N THR A 37 26.93 10.37 -2.23
CA THR A 37 26.93 10.93 -3.56
C THR A 37 27.54 9.80 -4.37
N GLY A 38 26.67 9.03 -5.06
CA GLY A 38 27.11 7.94 -5.89
C GLY A 38 28.26 8.49 -6.70
N ASN A 39 29.44 7.88 -6.57
CA ASN A 39 30.55 8.20 -7.44
C ASN A 39 29.94 8.27 -8.83
N SER A 40 30.03 9.42 -9.49
CA SER A 40 29.51 9.55 -10.84
C SER A 40 30.26 8.49 -11.64
N LEU A 41 29.62 7.35 -11.86
CA LEU A 41 30.02 6.46 -12.91
C LEU A 41 29.94 7.37 -14.13
N ASN A 42 31.09 7.59 -14.76
CA ASN A 42 31.17 8.19 -16.08
C ASN A 42 30.51 7.21 -17.06
N THR A 43 29.22 7.02 -16.91
CA THR A 43 28.32 6.35 -17.82
C THR A 43 27.64 7.50 -18.53
N SER A 44 27.89 7.60 -19.84
CA SER A 44 27.17 8.49 -20.74
C SER A 44 25.71 8.55 -20.29
N ALA A 45 25.25 9.74 -19.89
CA ALA A 45 23.86 9.94 -19.54
C ALA A 45 23.04 9.36 -20.69
N VAL A 46 22.35 8.24 -20.44
CA VAL A 46 21.35 7.75 -21.36
C VAL A 46 20.42 8.94 -21.53
N ASP A 47 20.26 9.45 -22.75
CA ASP A 47 19.38 10.57 -23.00
C ASP A 47 17.95 10.06 -22.80
N LEU A 48 17.50 10.10 -21.55
CA LEU A 48 16.23 9.54 -21.12
C LEU A 48 15.06 10.29 -21.78
N LYS A 49 15.27 11.53 -22.24
CA LYS A 49 14.19 12.39 -22.77
C LYS A 49 13.43 11.75 -23.94
N ASP A 50 14.12 11.01 -24.80
CA ASP A 50 13.48 10.38 -25.97
C ASP A 50 12.87 9.00 -25.66
N ASN A 51 13.26 8.33 -24.57
CA ASN A 51 12.85 6.96 -24.22
C ASN A 51 11.80 6.87 -23.09
N LEU A 52 11.43 7.97 -22.43
CA LEU A 52 10.49 7.92 -21.30
C LEU A 52 9.01 7.81 -21.69
N ARG A 53 8.66 8.08 -22.96
CA ARG A 53 7.29 7.88 -23.45
C ARG A 53 6.91 6.40 -23.54
N ASN A 54 7.90 5.54 -23.75
CA ASN A 54 7.75 4.08 -23.81
C ASN A 54 8.78 3.44 -22.89
N ILE A 55 8.54 3.50 -21.58
CA ILE A 55 9.35 2.76 -20.62
C ILE A 55 9.22 1.26 -20.95
N ASP A 56 10.36 0.60 -21.19
CA ASP A 56 10.41 -0.83 -21.55
C ASP A 56 10.19 -1.70 -20.30
N ILE A 57 8.93 -1.74 -19.86
CA ILE A 57 8.42 -2.61 -18.81
C ILE A 57 7.33 -3.48 -19.42
N PRO A 58 7.32 -4.81 -19.18
CA PRO A 58 6.28 -5.70 -19.68
C PRO A 58 4.86 -5.24 -19.28
N TYR A 59 3.94 -5.14 -20.24
CA TYR A 59 2.57 -4.66 -19.98
C TYR A 59 1.79 -5.56 -18.99
N ASN A 60 2.20 -6.82 -18.81
CA ASN A 60 1.51 -7.77 -17.93
C ASN A 60 1.81 -7.57 -16.43
N ILE A 61 2.70 -6.65 -16.06
CA ILE A 61 3.13 -6.46 -14.66
C ILE A 61 2.75 -5.09 -14.06
N TYR A 62 2.02 -4.25 -14.81
CA TYR A 62 1.42 -3.01 -14.30
C TYR A 62 0.02 -2.80 -14.85
N SER A 63 -0.82 -2.05 -14.13
CA SER A 63 -2.22 -1.81 -14.50
C SER A 63 -2.44 -0.48 -15.22
N LYS A 64 -1.65 0.55 -14.87
CA LYS A 64 -1.75 1.90 -15.42
C LYS A 64 -0.37 2.55 -15.44
N GLN A 65 -0.09 3.29 -16.49
CA GLN A 65 1.11 4.11 -16.62
C GLN A 65 0.70 5.53 -17.00
N GLU A 66 1.27 6.51 -16.31
CA GLU A 66 1.14 7.93 -16.62
C GLU A 66 2.54 8.53 -16.73
N SER A 67 2.70 9.50 -17.64
CA SER A 67 3.96 10.22 -17.80
C SER A 67 3.68 11.72 -17.84
N PHE A 68 4.51 12.47 -17.12
CA PHE A 68 4.44 13.93 -17.05
C PHE A 68 5.84 14.48 -17.31
N ASP A 69 5.96 15.37 -18.29
CA ASP A 69 7.22 16.05 -18.59
C ASP A 69 7.19 17.47 -18.00
N SER A 70 8.11 17.74 -17.08
CA SER A 70 8.28 19.05 -16.45
C SER A 70 9.36 19.90 -17.12
N GLY A 71 9.98 19.40 -18.20
CA GLY A 71 11.12 20.04 -18.88
C GLY A 71 12.42 20.03 -18.07
N LYS A 72 12.51 19.19 -17.03
CA LYS A 72 13.68 19.03 -16.16
C LYS A 72 14.49 17.80 -16.53
N ASP A 73 15.77 17.81 -16.18
CA ASP A 73 16.71 16.71 -16.50
C ASP A 73 16.66 15.55 -15.50
N LYS A 74 15.69 15.54 -14.58
CA LYS A 74 15.52 14.48 -13.58
C LYS A 74 14.23 13.72 -13.84
N THR A 75 14.34 12.40 -13.79
CA THR A 75 13.20 11.48 -13.91
C THR A 75 12.91 10.86 -12.56
N ILE A 76 11.63 10.81 -12.20
CA ILE A 76 11.15 10.08 -11.02
C ILE A 76 10.20 9.01 -11.52
N PHE A 77 10.50 7.75 -11.20
CA PHE A 77 9.57 6.64 -11.40
C PHE A 77 8.76 6.48 -10.11
N HIS A 78 7.47 6.75 -10.19
CA HIS A 78 6.56 6.57 -9.07
C HIS A 78 5.78 5.28 -9.26
N ILE A 79 6.01 4.30 -8.38
CA ILE A 79 5.38 2.99 -8.42
C ILE A 79 4.35 2.96 -7.29
N GLN A 80 3.07 2.82 -7.64
CA GLN A 80 1.99 2.70 -6.65
C GLN A 80 1.64 1.22 -6.44
N ASP A 81 1.63 0.81 -5.17
CA ASP A 81 1.22 -0.54 -4.77
C ASP A 81 -0.25 -0.55 -4.33
N ALA A 82 -1.03 -1.50 -4.84
CA ALA A 82 -2.26 -1.90 -4.17
C ALA A 82 -1.86 -2.86 -3.05
N HIS A 83 -1.56 -2.29 -1.88
CA HIS A 83 -1.03 -2.98 -0.71
C HIS A 83 -1.75 -4.30 -0.38
N ALA A 84 -0.98 -5.24 0.19
CA ALA A 84 -1.41 -6.58 0.66
C ALA A 84 -1.50 -7.70 -0.39
N SER A 85 -0.97 -7.50 -1.60
CA SER A 85 -0.86 -8.56 -2.61
C SER A 85 0.58 -9.02 -2.80
N LEU A 86 0.85 -10.28 -2.48
CA LEU A 86 2.17 -10.88 -2.69
C LEU A 86 2.58 -10.86 -4.18
N SER A 87 1.64 -11.09 -5.11
CA SER A 87 1.95 -11.03 -6.53
C SER A 87 2.35 -9.62 -6.95
N ASN A 88 1.71 -8.58 -6.40
CA ASN A 88 2.07 -7.19 -6.69
C ASN A 88 3.48 -6.88 -6.21
N GLN A 89 3.85 -7.37 -5.02
CA GLN A 89 5.20 -7.19 -4.50
C GLN A 89 6.25 -7.79 -5.46
N TYR A 90 6.03 -8.99 -6.02
CA TYR A 90 6.94 -9.53 -7.04
C TYR A 90 6.90 -8.76 -8.36
N SER A 91 5.74 -8.26 -8.80
CA SER A 91 5.67 -7.38 -9.96
C SER A 91 6.49 -6.11 -9.78
N ILE A 92 6.49 -5.51 -8.58
CA ILE A 92 7.34 -4.36 -8.25
C ILE A 92 8.82 -4.75 -8.32
N VAL A 93 9.21 -5.94 -7.83
CA VAL A 93 10.59 -6.44 -7.96
C VAL A 93 11.01 -6.52 -9.44
N GLU A 94 10.14 -7.02 -10.32
CA GLU A 94 10.40 -7.10 -11.76
C GLU A 94 10.49 -5.70 -12.41
N ILE A 95 9.64 -4.77 -12.00
CA ILE A 95 9.71 -3.36 -12.44
C ILE A 95 11.06 -2.75 -12.02
N LEU A 96 11.47 -2.90 -10.76
CA LEU A 96 12.74 -2.38 -10.25
C LEU A 96 13.93 -2.98 -11.00
N ASP A 97 13.90 -4.28 -11.31
CA ASP A 97 14.96 -4.92 -12.09
C ASP A 97 15.04 -4.40 -13.52
N GLY A 98 13.89 -4.20 -14.19
CA GLY A 98 13.83 -3.56 -15.50
C GLY A 98 14.35 -2.12 -15.48
N LEU A 99 13.93 -1.34 -14.49
CA LEU A 99 14.37 0.04 -14.32
C LEU A 99 15.87 0.16 -14.05
N PHE A 100 16.41 -0.71 -13.21
CA PHE A 100 17.84 -0.79 -12.95
C PHE A 100 18.60 -1.13 -14.24
N LYS A 101 18.20 -2.18 -14.96
CA LYS A 101 18.92 -2.68 -16.15
C LYS A 101 18.87 -1.70 -17.33
N ASN A 102 17.73 -1.08 -17.55
CA ASN A 102 17.48 -0.27 -18.75
C ASN A 102 17.80 1.21 -18.54
N TYR A 103 17.72 1.70 -17.30
CA TYR A 103 17.81 3.13 -16.98
C TYR A 103 18.79 3.47 -15.85
N ASN A 104 19.53 2.47 -15.34
CA ASN A 104 20.52 2.64 -14.27
C ASN A 104 19.95 3.31 -13.02
N VAL A 105 18.70 2.99 -12.66
CA VAL A 105 18.06 3.47 -11.43
C VAL A 105 18.72 2.77 -10.25
N ASP A 106 19.48 3.52 -9.46
CA ASP A 106 20.26 3.04 -8.31
C ASP A 106 19.76 3.60 -6.95
N LEU A 107 18.72 4.43 -6.95
CA LEU A 107 18.06 4.95 -5.76
C LEU A 107 16.60 4.48 -5.70
N VAL A 108 16.24 3.80 -4.62
CA VAL A 108 14.87 3.34 -4.33
C VAL A 108 14.37 4.02 -3.06
N LEU A 109 13.21 4.67 -3.17
CA LEU A 109 12.55 5.38 -2.08
C LEU A 109 11.29 4.60 -1.67
N LEU A 110 11.15 4.28 -0.38
CA LEU A 110 10.10 3.41 0.17
C LEU A 110 9.17 4.16 1.12
N GLU A 111 7.87 3.90 0.97
CA GLU A 111 6.84 4.23 1.95
C GLU A 111 6.91 3.28 3.15
N GLY A 112 6.49 3.73 4.34
CA GLY A 112 6.42 2.91 5.55
C GLY A 112 7.75 2.70 6.29
N ALA A 113 8.82 3.37 5.87
CA ALA A 113 10.10 3.42 6.57
C ALA A 113 10.67 4.85 6.52
N GLU A 114 11.56 5.18 7.46
CA GLU A 114 12.27 6.47 7.51
C GLU A 114 13.78 6.26 7.46
N GLY A 115 14.48 7.08 6.67
CA GLY A 115 15.94 7.13 6.66
C GLY A 115 16.58 6.01 5.84
N TYR A 116 17.87 5.75 6.05
CA TYR A 116 18.58 4.70 5.30
C TYR A 116 18.15 3.30 5.76
N LEU A 117 17.85 2.41 4.82
CA LEU A 117 17.54 1.01 5.08
C LEU A 117 18.76 0.13 4.77
N ASP A 118 19.29 -0.53 5.80
CA ASP A 118 20.41 -1.44 5.68
C ASP A 118 19.93 -2.90 5.53
N THR A 119 20.10 -3.45 4.32
CA THR A 119 19.78 -4.86 4.03
C THR A 119 21.00 -5.79 4.08
N SER A 120 22.16 -5.29 4.52
CA SER A 120 23.44 -6.02 4.52
C SER A 120 23.41 -7.33 5.31
N ILE A 121 22.62 -7.41 6.38
CA ILE A 121 22.46 -8.63 7.17
C ILE A 121 21.93 -9.77 6.30
N LEU A 122 20.91 -9.51 5.48
CA LEU A 122 20.33 -10.51 4.58
C LEU A 122 21.24 -10.77 3.37
N GLN A 123 21.93 -9.75 2.87
CA GLN A 123 22.91 -9.88 1.78
C GLN A 123 24.12 -10.74 2.20
N SER A 124 24.50 -10.72 3.47
CA SER A 124 25.64 -11.48 4.00
C SER A 124 25.42 -13.00 4.11
N LEU A 125 24.20 -13.47 3.80
CA LEU A 125 23.91 -14.90 3.81
C LEU A 125 24.78 -15.64 2.77
N PRO A 126 25.52 -16.69 3.17
CA PRO A 126 26.64 -17.23 2.39
C PRO A 126 26.24 -18.07 1.18
N ASP A 127 25.00 -18.58 1.17
CA ASP A 127 24.47 -19.43 0.11
C ASP A 127 23.27 -18.75 -0.55
N GLU A 128 23.34 -18.57 -1.87
CA GLU A 128 22.31 -17.90 -2.68
C GLU A 128 20.94 -18.58 -2.54
N LYS A 129 20.91 -19.91 -2.44
CA LYS A 129 19.65 -20.64 -2.29
C LYS A 129 19.01 -20.35 -0.93
N THR A 130 19.81 -20.29 0.12
CA THR A 130 19.37 -19.96 1.49
C THR A 130 18.94 -18.50 1.58
N LYS A 131 19.72 -17.58 1.01
CA LYS A 131 19.39 -16.14 0.92
C LYS A 131 18.03 -15.95 0.27
N LYS A 132 17.82 -16.52 -0.92
CA LYS A 132 16.54 -16.48 -1.62
C LYS A 132 15.41 -17.07 -0.81
N ALA A 133 15.61 -18.24 -0.20
CA ALA A 133 14.56 -18.89 0.60
C ALA A 133 14.15 -18.05 1.83
N VAL A 134 15.11 -17.40 2.48
CA VAL A 134 14.85 -16.50 3.62
C VAL A 134 14.11 -15.25 3.15
N ALA A 135 14.63 -14.55 2.13
CA ALA A 135 14.00 -13.35 1.59
C ALA A 135 12.56 -13.62 1.09
N ASP A 136 12.36 -14.74 0.39
CA ASP A 136 11.06 -15.19 -0.10
C ASP A 136 10.08 -15.47 1.05
N ASN A 137 10.57 -16.05 2.16
CA ASN A 137 9.74 -16.25 3.34
C ASN A 137 9.33 -14.92 4.00
N LEU A 138 10.23 -13.94 4.05
CA LEU A 138 9.98 -12.65 4.68
C LEU A 138 8.99 -11.81 3.88
N ILE A 139 9.15 -11.72 2.54
CA ILE A 139 8.21 -10.99 1.68
C ILE A 139 6.82 -11.62 1.71
N ARG A 140 6.72 -12.97 1.75
CA ARG A 140 5.45 -13.70 1.93
C ARG A 140 4.73 -13.38 3.24
N LYS A 141 5.48 -13.04 4.28
CA LYS A 141 4.94 -12.65 5.59
C LYS A 141 4.67 -11.16 5.72
N GLY A 142 4.97 -10.37 4.68
CA GLY A 142 4.91 -8.91 4.74
C GLY A 142 5.95 -8.28 5.68
N LEU A 143 7.01 -9.01 6.02
CA LEU A 143 8.11 -8.51 6.86
C LEU A 143 9.21 -7.83 6.05
N LEU A 144 9.07 -7.82 4.73
CA LEU A 144 10.06 -7.33 3.79
C LEU A 144 9.32 -6.84 2.55
N SER A 145 9.58 -5.60 2.17
CA SER A 145 8.99 -4.93 1.00
C SER A 145 9.65 -5.39 -0.30
N ALA A 146 9.00 -5.13 -1.44
CA ALA A 146 9.56 -5.38 -2.76
C ALA A 146 10.93 -4.69 -2.97
N GLY A 147 11.10 -3.46 -2.48
CA GLY A 147 12.37 -2.74 -2.57
C GLY A 147 13.48 -3.40 -1.76
N GLU A 148 13.19 -3.77 -0.51
CA GLU A 148 14.15 -4.52 0.31
C GLU A 148 14.49 -5.87 -0.33
N PHE A 149 13.50 -6.60 -0.84
CA PHE A 149 13.71 -7.89 -1.53
C PHE A 149 14.62 -7.71 -2.73
N PHE A 150 14.33 -6.69 -3.53
CA PHE A 150 15.13 -6.35 -4.69
C PHE A 150 16.58 -6.09 -4.29
N THR A 151 16.85 -5.27 -3.26
CA THR A 151 18.23 -5.02 -2.81
C THR A 151 18.93 -6.26 -2.23
N VAL A 152 18.21 -7.12 -1.50
CA VAL A 152 18.79 -8.36 -0.94
C VAL A 152 19.23 -9.32 -2.04
N MET A 153 18.42 -9.46 -3.09
CA MET A 153 18.70 -10.35 -4.21
C MET A 153 19.71 -9.78 -5.22
N ASN A 154 20.15 -8.54 -5.01
CA ASN A 154 21.02 -7.79 -5.93
C ASN A 154 22.22 -7.16 -5.20
N ASP A 155 22.82 -7.89 -4.26
CA ASP A 155 23.93 -7.43 -3.42
C ASP A 155 25.20 -6.98 -4.18
N SER A 156 25.39 -7.45 -5.42
CA SER A 156 26.45 -6.98 -6.32
C SER A 156 26.22 -5.58 -6.91
N LYS A 157 25.00 -5.05 -6.79
CA LYS A 157 24.60 -3.74 -7.31
C LYS A 157 24.61 -2.72 -6.17
N ASN A 158 25.17 -1.55 -6.42
CA ASN A 158 25.18 -0.44 -5.46
C ASN A 158 23.84 0.28 -5.47
N ILE A 159 22.80 -0.33 -4.88
CA ILE A 159 21.46 0.25 -4.80
C ILE A 159 21.27 0.89 -3.43
N ALA A 160 21.01 2.19 -3.43
CA ALA A 160 20.64 2.96 -2.26
C ALA A 160 19.15 2.78 -1.95
N LEU A 161 18.83 2.38 -0.71
CA LEU A 161 17.47 2.20 -0.23
C LEU A 161 17.18 3.18 0.91
N TYR A 162 16.17 4.02 0.72
CA TYR A 162 15.77 5.01 1.71
C TYR A 162 14.27 5.00 1.94
N GLY A 163 13.88 5.13 3.19
CA GLY A 163 12.53 5.38 3.63
C GLY A 163 12.23 6.87 3.56
N VAL A 164 11.08 7.22 2.99
CA VAL A 164 10.63 8.61 2.83
C VAL A 164 9.45 8.96 3.74
N GLU A 165 9.10 8.06 4.66
CA GLU A 165 8.06 8.31 5.65
C GLU A 165 8.51 9.39 6.64
N ASN A 166 7.52 10.13 7.15
CA ASN A 166 7.74 11.03 8.28
C ASN A 166 7.15 10.38 9.54
N ASP A 167 8.01 9.89 10.46
CA ASP A 167 7.57 9.13 11.65
C ASP A 167 6.65 9.96 12.55
N GLU A 168 6.89 11.28 12.68
CA GLU A 168 6.03 12.16 13.47
C GLU A 168 4.61 12.23 12.88
N MET A 169 4.50 12.46 11.57
CA MET A 169 3.21 12.50 10.87
C MET A 169 2.53 11.14 10.88
N TYR A 170 3.28 10.05 10.69
CA TYR A 170 2.77 8.68 10.76
C TYR A 170 2.16 8.39 12.13
N ARG A 171 2.88 8.68 13.22
CA ARG A 171 2.39 8.48 14.59
C ARG A 171 1.16 9.31 14.90
N LYS A 172 1.16 10.57 14.48
CA LYS A 172 0.00 11.45 14.64
C LYS A 172 -1.23 10.89 13.91
N ASN A 173 -1.06 10.45 12.66
CA ASN A 173 -2.14 9.84 11.89
C ASN A 173 -2.64 8.54 12.54
N LEU A 174 -1.73 7.72 13.09
CA LEU A 174 -2.08 6.50 13.81
C LEU A 174 -2.90 6.79 15.08
N GLU A 175 -2.54 7.83 15.83
CA GLU A 175 -3.34 8.27 16.99
C GLU A 175 -4.72 8.78 16.58
N ASP A 176 -4.79 9.60 15.53
CA ASP A 176 -6.04 10.15 15.02
C ASP A 176 -6.95 9.00 14.51
N PHE A 177 -6.38 8.01 13.82
CA PHE A 177 -7.09 6.80 13.42
C PHE A 177 -7.64 6.01 14.62
N ARG A 178 -6.83 5.80 15.67
CA ARG A 178 -7.27 5.09 16.89
C ARG A 178 -8.46 5.77 17.55
N LYS A 179 -8.40 7.11 17.72
CA LYS A 179 -9.50 7.90 18.29
C LYS A 179 -10.79 7.73 17.46
N VAL A 180 -10.69 7.81 16.14
CA VAL A 180 -11.85 7.60 15.26
C VAL A 180 -12.39 6.17 15.40
N HIS A 181 -11.51 5.17 15.37
CA HIS A 181 -11.88 3.77 15.48
C HIS A 181 -12.58 3.44 16.81
N GLU A 182 -12.11 3.98 17.93
CA GLU A 182 -12.76 3.83 19.24
C GLU A 182 -14.18 4.40 19.26
N THR A 183 -14.41 5.52 18.57
CA THR A 183 -15.74 6.15 18.47
C THR A 183 -16.63 5.53 17.38
N GLN A 184 -16.09 4.64 16.54
CA GLN A 184 -16.80 4.08 15.39
C GLN A 184 -18.13 3.43 15.78
N GLY A 185 -18.15 2.64 16.86
CA GLY A 185 -19.37 1.97 17.32
C GLY A 185 -20.45 2.95 17.78
N VAL A 186 -20.06 4.01 18.48
CA VAL A 186 -20.98 5.06 18.94
C VAL A 186 -21.53 5.84 17.76
N LEU A 187 -20.67 6.25 16.83
CA LEU A 187 -21.08 6.98 15.62
C LEU A 187 -21.99 6.13 14.74
N ALA A 188 -21.68 4.84 14.55
CA ALA A 188 -22.54 3.91 13.83
C ALA A 188 -23.93 3.81 14.50
N GLY A 189 -23.98 3.66 15.82
CA GLY A 189 -25.24 3.65 16.56
C GLY A 189 -26.03 4.96 16.44
N MET A 190 -25.36 6.12 16.44
CA MET A 190 -26.02 7.42 16.21
C MET A 190 -26.61 7.51 14.80
N VAL A 191 -25.87 7.07 13.77
CA VAL A 191 -26.34 7.03 12.39
C VAL A 191 -27.54 6.09 12.26
N ASP A 192 -27.49 4.90 12.86
CA ASP A 192 -28.59 3.92 12.84
C ASP A 192 -29.85 4.46 13.52
N ASN A 193 -29.70 5.16 14.64
CA ASN A 193 -30.81 5.84 15.32
C ASN A 193 -31.39 6.95 14.44
N PHE A 194 -30.55 7.77 13.81
CA PHE A 194 -30.99 8.82 12.91
C PHE A 194 -31.75 8.26 11.71
N LEU A 195 -31.25 7.19 11.09
CA LEU A 195 -31.93 6.48 10.01
C LEU A 195 -33.26 5.89 10.46
N THR A 196 -33.33 5.36 11.68
CA THR A 196 -34.59 4.88 12.28
C THR A 196 -35.60 6.02 12.43
N TYR A 197 -35.19 7.18 12.94
CA TYR A 197 -36.08 8.34 13.06
C TYR A 197 -36.54 8.87 11.71
N LEU A 198 -35.64 8.90 10.71
CA LEU A 198 -36.02 9.27 9.35
C LEU A 198 -37.07 8.31 8.78
N LYS A 199 -36.93 6.99 8.97
CA LYS A 199 -37.94 6.00 8.54
C LYS A 199 -39.30 6.20 9.23
N GLN A 200 -39.30 6.61 10.50
CA GLN A 200 -40.54 6.94 11.22
C GLN A 200 -41.19 8.20 10.64
N LEU A 201 -40.40 9.22 10.32
CA LEU A 201 -40.88 10.43 9.65
C LEU A 201 -41.39 10.15 8.24
N GLU A 202 -40.71 9.31 7.44
CA GLU A 202 -41.22 8.83 6.15
C GLU A 202 -42.61 8.20 6.33
N SER A 203 -42.79 7.40 7.38
CA SER A 203 -44.08 6.77 7.69
C SER A 203 -45.18 7.77 8.08
N ALA A 204 -44.82 8.89 8.70
CA ALA A 204 -45.77 9.90 9.16
C ALA A 204 -46.09 10.98 8.11
N VAL A 205 -45.10 11.36 7.29
CA VAL A 205 -45.17 12.52 6.38
C VAL A 205 -45.49 12.11 4.94
N TYR A 206 -44.98 10.97 4.47
CA TYR A 206 -45.14 10.60 3.08
C TYR A 206 -46.56 10.12 2.77
N SER A 207 -47.05 10.48 1.58
CA SER A 207 -48.23 9.85 1.01
C SER A 207 -47.95 8.37 0.73
N LYS A 208 -49.01 7.59 0.49
CA LYS A 208 -48.87 6.17 0.15
C LYS A 208 -47.97 5.99 -1.08
N GLU A 209 -48.14 6.83 -2.08
CA GLU A 209 -47.44 6.77 -3.36
C GLU A 209 -45.95 7.11 -3.21
N LEU A 210 -45.61 8.07 -2.34
CA LEU A 210 -44.22 8.39 -2.01
C LEU A 210 -43.54 7.26 -1.23
N LYS A 211 -44.26 6.59 -0.31
CA LYS A 211 -43.73 5.41 0.39
C LYS A 211 -43.45 4.27 -0.57
N ASP A 212 -44.37 4.02 -1.50
CA ASP A 212 -44.21 3.00 -2.54
C ASP A 212 -42.99 3.31 -3.42
N PHE A 213 -42.84 4.57 -3.86
CA PHE A 213 -41.70 5.02 -4.65
C PHE A 213 -40.36 4.81 -3.93
N VAL A 214 -40.26 5.29 -2.67
CA VAL A 214 -39.03 5.18 -1.88
C VAL A 214 -38.67 3.72 -1.58
N SER A 215 -39.67 2.88 -1.31
CA SER A 215 -39.47 1.44 -1.13
C SER A 215 -38.89 0.78 -2.37
N ILE A 216 -39.46 1.05 -3.56
CA ILE A 216 -38.99 0.51 -4.84
C ILE A 216 -37.55 0.98 -5.14
N ALA A 217 -37.24 2.26 -4.92
CA ALA A 217 -35.91 2.81 -5.11
C ALA A 217 -34.88 2.22 -4.16
N ARG A 218 -35.27 1.96 -2.89
CA ARG A 218 -34.41 1.35 -1.88
C ARG A 218 -34.07 -0.09 -2.24
N SER A 219 -35.05 -0.94 -2.56
CA SER A 219 -34.81 -2.33 -2.93
C SER A 219 -33.99 -2.50 -4.22
N HIS A 220 -34.07 -1.57 -5.18
CA HIS A 220 -33.16 -1.57 -6.33
C HIS A 220 -31.71 -1.23 -5.93
N ARG A 221 -31.52 -0.21 -5.09
CA ARG A 221 -30.19 0.18 -4.58
C ARG A 221 -29.52 -0.94 -3.78
N GLU A 222 -30.31 -1.66 -3.01
CA GLU A 222 -29.87 -2.82 -2.20
C GLU A 222 -29.72 -4.11 -3.04
N LYS A 223 -29.92 -4.03 -4.37
CA LYS A 223 -29.82 -5.14 -5.33
C LYS A 223 -30.83 -6.27 -5.11
N GLU A 224 -31.90 -6.01 -4.38
CA GLU A 224 -33.03 -6.93 -4.19
C GLU A 224 -33.98 -6.93 -5.40
N LEU A 225 -34.02 -5.81 -6.15
CA LEU A 225 -34.77 -5.67 -7.39
C LEU A 225 -33.82 -5.52 -8.58
N SER A 226 -34.12 -6.23 -9.68
CA SER A 226 -33.44 -6.02 -10.95
C SER A 226 -33.80 -4.66 -11.54
N PHE A 227 -32.91 -4.11 -12.36
CA PHE A 227 -33.17 -2.85 -13.06
C PHE A 227 -34.45 -2.90 -13.91
N ALA A 228 -34.73 -4.04 -14.57
CA ALA A 228 -35.92 -4.21 -15.39
C ALA A 228 -37.22 -4.05 -14.58
N ILE A 229 -37.30 -4.72 -13.41
CA ILE A 229 -38.47 -4.63 -12.52
C ILE A 229 -38.57 -3.24 -11.89
N TYR A 230 -37.43 -2.66 -11.51
CA TYR A 230 -37.39 -1.29 -11.01
C TYR A 230 -37.94 -0.30 -12.04
N TRP A 231 -37.46 -0.36 -13.28
CA TRP A 231 -37.89 0.52 -14.37
C TRP A 231 -39.37 0.36 -14.70
N GLU A 232 -39.89 -0.86 -14.74
CA GLU A 232 -41.32 -1.13 -14.94
C GLU A 232 -42.17 -0.42 -13.89
N LYS A 233 -41.80 -0.58 -12.60
CA LYS A 233 -42.54 0.01 -11.49
C LYS A 233 -42.48 1.54 -11.48
N ILE A 234 -41.30 2.12 -11.74
CA ILE A 234 -41.13 3.58 -11.82
C ILE A 234 -41.87 4.15 -13.04
N SER A 235 -41.80 3.50 -14.19
CA SER A 235 -42.53 3.92 -15.41
C SER A 235 -44.04 3.93 -15.18
N GLY A 236 -44.57 2.94 -14.45
CA GLY A 236 -45.97 2.93 -14.02
C GLY A 236 -46.34 4.16 -13.19
N MET A 237 -45.49 4.57 -12.25
CA MET A 237 -45.70 5.78 -11.45
C MET A 237 -45.62 7.07 -12.28
N VAL A 238 -44.64 7.17 -13.18
CA VAL A 238 -44.48 8.30 -14.11
C VAL A 238 -45.76 8.53 -14.93
N ASN A 239 -46.33 7.45 -15.47
CA ASN A 239 -47.59 7.52 -16.21
C ASN A 239 -48.77 7.94 -15.32
N ASN A 240 -48.88 7.36 -14.12
CA ASN A 240 -49.96 7.67 -13.18
C ASN A 240 -49.95 9.13 -12.71
N PHE A 241 -48.78 9.73 -12.58
CA PHE A 241 -48.60 11.14 -12.18
C PHE A 241 -48.45 12.10 -13.37
N SER A 242 -48.52 11.60 -14.60
CA SER A 242 -48.33 12.41 -15.82
C SER A 242 -47.00 13.20 -15.82
N ILE A 243 -45.92 12.60 -15.32
CA ILE A 243 -44.60 13.24 -15.27
C ILE A 243 -43.97 13.19 -16.66
N ASN A 244 -43.56 14.35 -17.20
CA ASN A 244 -42.86 14.41 -18.48
C ASN A 244 -41.36 14.11 -18.30
N ILE A 245 -40.97 12.86 -18.51
CA ILE A 245 -39.56 12.42 -18.41
C ILE A 245 -38.69 12.90 -19.59
N ASN A 246 -39.28 13.32 -20.69
CA ASN A 246 -38.54 13.79 -21.87
C ASN A 246 -37.96 15.20 -21.68
N GLU A 247 -38.35 15.91 -20.63
CA GLU A 247 -37.75 17.20 -20.23
C GLU A 247 -36.37 17.04 -19.57
N TYR A 248 -35.96 15.81 -19.23
CA TYR A 248 -34.73 15.50 -18.50
C TYR A 248 -33.71 14.72 -19.35
N ALA A 249 -33.65 14.98 -20.66
CA ALA A 249 -32.85 14.22 -21.63
C ALA A 249 -31.32 14.28 -21.44
N GLU A 250 -30.80 15.01 -20.45
CA GLU A 250 -29.35 15.16 -20.19
C GLU A 250 -28.84 14.40 -18.94
N LEU A 251 -29.54 13.37 -18.48
CA LEU A 251 -29.07 12.46 -17.42
C LEU A 251 -28.88 11.03 -17.92
#